data_AF-A0A962IBL6-F1
#
_entry.id   AF-A0A962IBL6-F1
#
_cell.length_a   1.000
_cell.length_b   1.000
_cell.length_c   1.000
_cell.angle_alpha   90.00
_cell.angle_beta   90.00
_cell.angle_gamma   90.00
#
_symmetry.space_group_name_H-M   'P 1'
#
loop_
_entity.id
_entity.type
_entity.pdbx_description
1 polymer ?
#
loop_
_entity_poly.entity_id
_entity_poly.type
_entity_poly.pdbx_seq_one_letter_code
_entity_poly.pdbx_strand_id
1 'polypeptide(L)'
;MRGLLAGSALCASPLMLAATCPSPALLVAPDSRFELSEPVAGEVIVRDLQTGLEWQQCPLGRSGPGCTGTATRVSWAEALTMARDSSHGGFDDWRLPNMQELYALIEWGCQLPAINLQRFPGELGGLVYWSSTTTDTAPATVYIIDSDTGGSGNAQPKTGSWSVRLVRGGDAWSSFNAAGQPDPFAFADQLAVPVDELRLSETITVSGLNGPTQASVIGESGAAFALNGGTPGSAPQRVNNGDQIQVQHQSASTTSTTVVTTLHIGGRSAEFRSTTIPGQRIGGSVSGLLGSGLVLRLNGTEDLPIAANGSFQFSTELLSGTNYVVTVLTQPAMPAQACEVIDGSGLVPAGDVSDVQVNCQTVQFSIGGSVSGLLGSGLVLQNNGG
;
A
#
# COMPACT_ATOMS: atom_id res chain seq x y z
N MET A 1 19.02 -60.65 27.76
CA MET A 1 19.03 -59.52 26.81
C MET A 1 17.64 -59.40 26.17
N ARG A 2 16.83 -58.45 26.64
CA ARG A 2 15.62 -57.99 25.96
C ARG A 2 15.61 -56.48 26.13
N GLY A 3 15.92 -55.75 25.06
CA GLY A 3 15.91 -54.29 25.05
C GLY A 3 14.49 -53.77 24.85
N LEU A 4 14.08 -52.82 25.68
CA LEU A 4 12.88 -52.01 25.46
C LEU A 4 13.25 -50.86 24.51
N LEU A 5 12.53 -50.75 23.40
CA LEU A 5 12.51 -49.57 22.53
C LEU A 5 11.55 -48.55 23.15
N ALA A 6 12.08 -47.40 23.55
CA ALA A 6 11.30 -46.22 23.92
C ALA A 6 10.91 -45.47 22.63
N GLY A 7 9.61 -45.45 22.32
CA GLY A 7 9.05 -44.62 21.24
C GLY A 7 8.88 -43.19 21.73
N SER A 8 9.74 -42.29 21.26
CA SER A 8 9.59 -40.85 21.45
C SER A 8 8.46 -40.33 20.57
N ALA A 9 7.31 -40.04 21.16
CA ALA A 9 6.24 -39.31 20.49
C ALA A 9 6.64 -37.84 20.33
N LEU A 10 7.02 -37.43 19.11
CA LEU A 10 7.10 -36.01 18.76
C LEU A 10 5.67 -35.44 18.75
N CYS A 11 5.33 -34.65 19.77
CA CYS A 11 4.19 -33.75 19.71
C CYS A 11 4.52 -32.63 18.73
N ALA A 12 4.01 -32.73 17.50
CA ALA A 12 3.93 -31.58 16.61
C ALA A 12 2.88 -30.62 17.20
N SER A 13 3.35 -29.56 17.86
CA SER A 13 2.48 -28.44 18.23
C SER A 13 2.07 -27.73 16.94
N PRO A 14 0.77 -27.55 16.65
CA PRO A 14 0.38 -26.75 15.51
C PRO A 14 0.86 -25.32 15.73
N LEU A 15 1.55 -24.74 14.73
CA LEU A 15 1.79 -23.30 14.69
C LEU A 15 0.42 -22.61 14.66
N MET A 16 -0.01 -22.05 15.78
CA MET A 16 -1.01 -20.99 15.75
C MET A 16 -0.31 -19.76 15.17
N LEU A 17 -0.85 -19.18 14.09
CA LEU A 17 -0.51 -17.80 13.75
C LEU A 17 -0.98 -16.93 14.92
N ALA A 18 -0.05 -16.45 15.72
CA ALA A 18 -0.31 -15.44 16.73
C ALA A 18 -0.34 -14.06 16.05
N ALA A 19 -1.20 -13.16 16.55
CA ALA A 19 -1.21 -11.76 16.14
C ALA A 19 0.23 -11.20 16.18
N THR A 20 0.63 -10.48 15.14
CA THR A 20 1.93 -9.79 15.13
C THR A 20 1.79 -8.46 15.85
N CYS A 21 2.20 -8.43 17.12
CA CYS A 21 2.21 -7.22 17.94
C CYS A 21 3.68 -6.80 18.21
N PRO A 22 4.21 -5.74 17.59
CA PRO A 22 5.64 -5.41 17.64
C PRO A 22 6.15 -5.01 19.04
N SER A 23 5.26 -4.60 19.96
CA SER A 23 5.63 -4.29 21.34
C SER A 23 4.43 -4.35 22.31
N PRO A 24 4.51 -5.13 23.42
CA PRO A 24 3.49 -5.13 24.47
C PRO A 24 3.26 -3.77 25.14
N ALA A 25 4.25 -2.87 25.09
CA ALA A 25 4.17 -1.53 25.68
C ALA A 25 3.27 -0.56 24.88
N LEU A 26 2.79 -0.97 23.71
CA LEU A 26 1.94 -0.18 22.81
C LEU A 26 0.53 -0.74 22.68
N LEU A 27 0.16 -1.75 23.50
CA LEU A 27 -1.18 -2.30 23.49
C LEU A 27 -2.17 -1.27 24.03
N VAL A 28 -3.16 -0.89 23.22
CA VAL A 28 -4.24 0.05 23.57
C VAL A 28 -5.49 -0.66 24.11
N ALA A 29 -5.55 -1.98 23.95
CA ALA A 29 -6.55 -2.87 24.50
C ALA A 29 -5.87 -4.04 25.24
N PRO A 30 -5.00 -3.78 26.25
CA PRO A 30 -4.29 -4.83 26.98
C PRO A 30 -5.26 -5.69 27.79
N ASP A 31 -4.83 -6.89 28.20
CA ASP A 31 -5.65 -7.82 29.00
C ASP A 31 -6.22 -7.17 30.26
N SER A 32 -5.48 -6.24 30.87
CA SER A 32 -5.87 -5.51 32.09
C SER A 32 -7.04 -4.55 31.89
N ARG A 33 -7.37 -4.17 30.65
CA ARG A 33 -8.55 -3.35 30.33
C ARG A 33 -9.84 -4.15 30.43
N PHE A 34 -9.76 -5.47 30.32
CA PHE A 34 -10.94 -6.33 30.19
C PHE A 34 -11.09 -7.27 31.38
N GLU A 35 -12.30 -7.29 31.94
CA GLU A 35 -12.74 -8.26 32.93
C GLU A 35 -13.63 -9.31 32.27
N LEU A 36 -13.40 -10.57 32.60
CA LEU A 36 -14.23 -11.67 32.13
C LEU A 36 -15.26 -12.04 33.19
N SER A 37 -16.49 -12.31 32.77
CA SER A 37 -17.53 -12.92 33.60
C SER A 37 -18.25 -14.03 32.83
N GLU A 38 -18.81 -15.01 33.55
CA GLU A 38 -19.55 -16.13 32.96
C GLU A 38 -20.83 -16.38 33.78
N PRO A 39 -21.85 -15.52 33.63
CA PRO A 39 -23.09 -15.64 34.40
C PRO A 39 -23.89 -16.89 34.03
N VAL A 40 -23.75 -17.35 32.78
CA VAL A 40 -24.30 -18.60 32.25
C VAL A 40 -23.13 -19.44 31.74
N ALA A 41 -23.09 -20.73 32.12
CA ALA A 41 -22.00 -21.62 31.77
C ALA A 41 -21.84 -21.76 30.24
N GLY A 42 -20.63 -21.51 29.75
CA GLY A 42 -20.25 -21.48 28.33
C GLY A 42 -20.44 -20.11 27.66
N GLU A 43 -21.05 -19.14 28.33
CA GLU A 43 -21.43 -17.84 27.77
C GLU A 43 -20.65 -16.70 28.42
N VAL A 44 -19.39 -16.55 28.01
CA VAL A 44 -18.47 -15.55 28.56
C VAL A 44 -18.81 -14.15 28.04
N ILE A 45 -18.74 -13.19 28.96
CA ILE A 45 -18.88 -11.75 28.73
C ILE A 45 -17.53 -11.09 29.02
N VAL A 46 -17.14 -10.17 28.13
CA VAL A 46 -15.94 -9.35 28.25
C VAL A 46 -16.37 -7.93 28.58
N ARG A 47 -16.18 -7.51 29.83
CA ARG A 47 -16.42 -6.14 30.27
C ARG A 47 -15.19 -5.29 30.01
N ASP A 48 -15.37 -4.23 29.25
CA ASP A 48 -14.35 -3.23 28.97
C ASP A 48 -14.39 -2.14 30.05
N LEU A 49 -13.35 -2.09 30.89
CA LEU A 49 -13.25 -1.15 32.00
C LEU A 49 -13.03 0.30 31.57
N GLN A 50 -12.56 0.51 30.34
CA GLN A 50 -12.35 1.85 29.81
C GLN A 50 -13.67 2.47 29.33
N THR A 51 -14.54 1.66 28.72
CA THR A 51 -15.77 2.15 28.09
C THR A 51 -17.04 1.84 28.87
N GLY A 52 -16.97 0.91 29.83
CA GLY A 52 -18.13 0.39 30.54
C GLY A 52 -19.02 -0.54 29.71
N LEU A 53 -18.64 -0.83 28.46
CA LEU A 53 -19.37 -1.77 27.60
C LEU A 53 -19.08 -3.21 27.99
N GLU A 54 -20.06 -4.06 27.74
CA GLU A 54 -19.91 -5.51 27.87
C GLU A 54 -20.12 -6.16 26.51
N TRP A 55 -19.23 -7.08 26.18
CA TRP A 55 -19.16 -7.72 24.88
C TRP A 55 -19.36 -9.21 25.02
N GLN A 56 -20.00 -9.82 24.02
CA GLN A 56 -19.89 -11.26 23.86
C GLN A 56 -18.42 -11.61 23.58
N GLN A 57 -17.86 -12.64 24.24
CA GLN A 57 -16.47 -13.05 23.99
C GLN A 57 -16.29 -13.67 22.60
N CYS A 58 -17.17 -14.59 22.22
CA CYS A 58 -17.15 -15.20 20.90
C CYS A 58 -18.01 -14.42 19.91
N PRO A 59 -17.62 -14.34 18.63
CA PRO A 59 -18.56 -13.90 17.61
C PRO A 59 -19.71 -14.91 17.48
N LEU A 60 -20.89 -14.44 17.05
CA LEU A 60 -22.05 -15.32 16.87
C LEU A 60 -21.69 -16.50 15.94
N GLY A 61 -22.16 -17.69 16.31
CA GLY A 61 -21.88 -18.96 15.63
C GLY A 61 -20.62 -19.68 16.11
N ARG A 62 -19.76 -19.04 16.90
CA ARG A 62 -18.61 -19.68 17.57
C ARG A 62 -18.83 -19.80 19.07
N SER A 63 -18.21 -20.80 19.71
CA SER A 63 -18.39 -21.08 21.14
C SER A 63 -17.19 -21.77 21.78
N GLY A 64 -17.21 -21.89 23.10
CA GLY A 64 -16.18 -22.55 23.90
C GLY A 64 -14.93 -21.68 24.14
N PRO A 65 -13.95 -22.17 24.92
CA PRO A 65 -12.85 -21.34 25.43
C PRO A 65 -11.95 -20.70 24.37
N GLY A 66 -11.90 -21.26 23.16
CA GLY A 66 -11.14 -20.73 22.03
C GLY A 66 -11.99 -20.07 20.95
N CYS A 67 -13.30 -19.90 21.20
CA CYS A 67 -14.30 -19.47 20.21
C CYS A 67 -14.12 -20.19 18.87
N THR A 68 -14.25 -21.52 18.91
CA THR A 68 -14.08 -22.38 17.73
C THR A 68 -15.41 -22.61 17.02
N GLY A 69 -15.35 -23.08 15.77
CA GLY A 69 -16.53 -23.27 14.91
C GLY A 69 -16.60 -22.23 13.79
N THR A 70 -17.78 -22.14 13.15
CA THR A 70 -18.00 -21.24 12.01
C THR A 70 -18.73 -19.99 12.48
N ALA A 71 -18.14 -18.82 12.24
CA ALA A 71 -18.83 -17.57 12.55
C ALA A 71 -20.07 -17.43 11.66
N THR A 72 -21.21 -17.13 12.28
CA THR A 72 -22.44 -16.78 11.58
C THR A 72 -22.20 -15.52 10.75
N ARG A 73 -22.55 -15.58 9.47
CA ARG A 73 -22.53 -14.44 8.54
C ARG A 73 -23.92 -14.24 7.98
N VAL A 74 -24.49 -13.06 8.20
CA VAL A 74 -25.91 -12.77 7.91
C VAL A 74 -26.07 -11.36 7.33
N SER A 75 -27.25 -11.08 6.76
CA SER A 75 -27.61 -9.73 6.34
C SER A 75 -27.67 -8.75 7.51
N TRP A 76 -27.62 -7.45 7.23
CA TRP A 76 -27.65 -6.44 8.29
C TRP A 76 -28.97 -6.47 9.08
N ALA A 77 -30.10 -6.72 8.41
CA ALA A 77 -31.41 -6.84 9.06
C ALA A 77 -31.49 -8.07 9.97
N GLU A 78 -30.92 -9.19 9.55
CA GLU A 78 -30.80 -10.39 10.38
C GLU A 78 -29.85 -10.17 11.55
N ALA A 79 -28.72 -9.47 11.35
CA ALA A 79 -27.78 -9.14 12.43
C ALA A 79 -28.45 -8.31 13.54
N LEU A 80 -29.25 -7.30 13.17
CA LEU A 80 -30.04 -6.53 14.13
C LEU A 80 -31.07 -7.38 14.88
N THR A 81 -31.70 -8.32 14.18
CA THR A 81 -32.69 -9.23 14.76
C THR A 81 -32.02 -10.20 15.75
N MET A 82 -30.92 -10.83 15.33
CA MET A 82 -30.12 -11.72 16.17
C MET A 82 -29.56 -11.02 17.40
N ALA A 83 -29.16 -9.74 17.27
CA ALA A 83 -28.69 -8.96 18.40
C ALA A 83 -29.80 -8.70 19.42
N ARG A 84 -30.95 -8.21 18.96
CA ARG A 84 -32.12 -7.90 19.80
C ARG A 84 -32.67 -9.15 20.50
N ASP A 85 -32.68 -10.28 19.80
CA ASP A 85 -33.31 -11.52 20.29
C ASP A 85 -32.32 -12.40 21.09
N SER A 86 -31.08 -11.94 21.31
CA SER A 86 -30.07 -12.68 22.05
C SER A 86 -30.34 -12.68 23.55
N SER A 87 -30.16 -13.84 24.18
CA SER A 87 -30.23 -14.02 25.63
C SER A 87 -28.86 -14.39 26.25
N HIS A 88 -27.76 -14.06 25.56
CA HIS A 88 -26.39 -14.48 25.95
C HIS A 88 -26.04 -13.98 27.35
N GLY A 89 -25.45 -14.85 28.17
CA GLY A 89 -25.13 -14.59 29.57
C GLY A 89 -26.36 -14.33 30.45
N GLY A 90 -27.56 -14.67 29.98
CA GLY A 90 -28.82 -14.41 30.68
C GLY A 90 -29.32 -12.97 30.56
N PHE A 91 -28.77 -12.18 29.64
CA PHE A 91 -29.15 -10.78 29.41
C PHE A 91 -29.91 -10.61 28.10
N ASP A 92 -30.87 -9.68 28.06
CA ASP A 92 -31.80 -9.43 26.95
C ASP A 92 -31.68 -8.02 26.34
N ASP A 93 -30.66 -7.26 26.72
CA ASP A 93 -30.37 -5.90 26.26
C ASP A 93 -29.19 -5.83 25.27
N TRP A 94 -28.92 -6.94 24.58
CA TRP A 94 -27.89 -7.01 23.54
C TRP A 94 -28.28 -6.21 22.29
N ARG A 95 -27.26 -5.62 21.66
CA ARG A 95 -27.41 -4.87 20.41
C ARG A 95 -26.20 -5.05 19.51
N LEU A 96 -26.40 -4.66 18.25
CA LEU A 96 -25.32 -4.57 17.29
C LEU A 96 -24.46 -3.33 17.61
N PRO A 97 -23.13 -3.49 17.76
CA PRO A 97 -22.25 -2.37 18.08
C PRO A 97 -22.22 -1.38 16.93
N ASN A 98 -22.11 -0.09 17.26
CA ASN A 98 -21.84 0.92 16.26
C ASN A 98 -20.36 0.87 15.83
N MET A 99 -20.02 1.64 14.80
CA MET A 99 -18.67 1.63 14.24
C MET A 99 -17.60 2.04 15.27
N GLN A 100 -17.89 3.02 16.13
CA GLN A 100 -16.96 3.49 17.17
C GLN A 100 -16.74 2.44 18.26
N GLU A 101 -17.78 1.70 18.62
CA GLU A 101 -17.69 0.62 19.61
C GLU A 101 -16.83 -0.53 19.10
N LEU A 102 -17.01 -0.94 17.83
CA LEU A 102 -16.13 -1.94 17.22
C LEU A 102 -14.68 -1.46 17.15
N TYR A 103 -14.46 -0.19 16.79
CA TYR A 103 -13.12 0.39 16.80
C TYR A 103 -12.47 0.40 18.19
N ALA A 104 -13.26 0.52 19.26
CA ALA A 104 -12.73 0.50 20.62
C ALA A 104 -12.12 -0.87 20.99
N LEU A 105 -12.47 -1.95 20.28
CA LEU A 105 -11.88 -3.28 20.46
C LEU A 105 -10.59 -3.49 19.66
N ILE A 106 -10.33 -2.65 18.66
CA ILE A 106 -9.18 -2.83 17.77
C ILE A 106 -7.88 -2.55 18.51
N GLU A 107 -6.99 -3.52 18.44
CA GLU A 107 -5.61 -3.43 18.92
C GLU A 107 -4.73 -3.01 17.74
N TRP A 108 -4.69 -1.71 17.47
CA TRP A 108 -4.00 -1.12 16.31
C TRP A 108 -2.49 -1.37 16.27
N GLY A 109 -1.88 -1.69 17.42
CA GLY A 109 -0.50 -2.14 17.51
C GLY A 109 -0.30 -3.60 17.07
N CYS A 110 -1.36 -4.32 16.74
CA CYS A 110 -1.32 -5.68 16.26
C CYS A 110 -1.86 -5.77 14.83
N GLN A 111 -1.33 -6.68 14.02
CA GLN A 111 -1.89 -7.02 12.73
C GLN A 111 -2.08 -8.53 12.62
N LEU A 112 -3.14 -8.93 11.92
CA LEU A 112 -3.49 -10.32 11.59
C LEU A 112 -3.65 -11.23 12.82
N PRO A 113 -4.59 -10.96 13.76
CA PRO A 113 -5.59 -9.90 13.76
C PRO A 113 -5.26 -8.73 14.68
N ALA A 114 -5.87 -7.58 14.40
CA ALA A 114 -5.77 -6.33 15.15
C ALA A 114 -6.77 -6.29 16.32
N ILE A 115 -6.78 -7.32 17.16
CA ILE A 115 -7.65 -7.41 18.35
C ILE A 115 -6.96 -8.21 19.46
N ASN A 116 -7.31 -7.94 20.71
CA ASN A 116 -6.80 -8.70 21.84
C ASN A 116 -7.32 -10.16 21.81
N LEU A 117 -6.49 -11.09 21.33
CA LEU A 117 -6.82 -12.51 21.22
C LEU A 117 -6.96 -13.25 22.55
N GLN A 118 -6.42 -12.73 23.66
CA GLN A 118 -6.61 -13.31 24.98
C GLN A 118 -8.01 -13.03 25.52
N ARG A 119 -8.61 -11.92 25.09
CA ARG A 119 -9.96 -11.50 25.51
C ARG A 119 -11.03 -11.85 24.49
N PHE A 120 -10.68 -11.79 23.20
CA PHE A 120 -11.52 -12.14 22.06
C PHE A 120 -10.84 -13.24 21.22
N PRO A 121 -10.83 -14.49 21.69
CA PRO A 121 -10.26 -15.59 20.94
C PRO A 121 -11.11 -15.93 19.71
N GLY A 122 -10.55 -16.73 18.80
CA GLY A 122 -11.27 -17.19 17.60
C GLY A 122 -11.55 -16.09 16.59
N GLU A 123 -10.74 -15.03 16.56
CA GLU A 123 -10.79 -13.95 15.56
C GLU A 123 -9.94 -14.28 14.31
N LEU A 124 -9.20 -15.38 14.33
CA LEU A 124 -8.33 -15.80 13.23
C LEU A 124 -9.15 -16.10 11.95
N GLY A 125 -8.77 -15.42 10.85
CA GLY A 125 -9.28 -15.67 9.50
C GLY A 125 -10.11 -14.54 8.88
N GLY A 126 -9.82 -13.26 9.18
CA GLY A 126 -10.45 -12.12 8.50
C GLY A 126 -11.93 -11.99 8.80
N LEU A 127 -12.28 -11.99 10.10
CA LEU A 127 -13.65 -11.69 10.48
C LEU A 127 -13.94 -10.21 10.24
N VAL A 128 -15.03 -9.97 9.55
CA VAL A 128 -15.49 -8.63 9.21
C VAL A 128 -16.85 -8.47 9.84
N TYR A 129 -17.00 -7.47 10.69
CA TYR A 129 -18.16 -7.27 11.53
C TYR A 129 -19.08 -6.18 11.00
N TRP A 130 -20.38 -6.47 11.01
CA TRP A 130 -21.39 -5.44 10.86
C TRP A 130 -21.33 -4.44 12.00
N SER A 131 -21.37 -3.15 11.67
CA SER A 131 -21.75 -2.12 12.64
C SER A 131 -23.24 -1.76 12.54
N SER A 132 -23.79 -1.06 13.52
CA SER A 132 -25.10 -0.41 13.44
C SER A 132 -25.06 0.98 12.76
N THR A 133 -23.87 1.46 12.37
CA THR A 133 -23.68 2.79 11.76
C THR A 133 -23.94 2.75 10.25
N THR A 134 -24.98 3.43 9.81
CA THR A 134 -25.32 3.64 8.38
C THR A 134 -24.57 4.85 7.80
N THR A 135 -24.48 4.94 6.47
CA THR A 135 -23.99 6.16 5.82
C THR A 135 -25.14 7.14 5.54
N ASP A 136 -24.91 8.44 5.74
CA ASP A 136 -25.90 9.48 5.44
C ASP A 136 -26.12 9.66 3.93
N THR A 137 -25.09 9.35 3.13
CA THR A 137 -25.07 9.57 1.68
C THR A 137 -25.60 8.38 0.87
N ALA A 138 -25.69 7.18 1.47
CA ALA A 138 -26.21 5.98 0.83
C ALA A 138 -26.96 5.12 1.88
N PRO A 139 -28.29 5.30 2.05
CA PRO A 139 -29.05 4.65 3.12
C PRO A 139 -29.13 3.11 2.98
N ALA A 140 -28.73 2.57 1.82
CA ALA A 140 -28.63 1.15 1.54
C ALA A 140 -27.31 0.51 2.01
N THR A 141 -26.35 1.28 2.51
CA THR A 141 -25.04 0.78 2.97
C THR A 141 -24.80 1.03 4.45
N VAL A 142 -23.91 0.21 5.02
CA VAL A 142 -23.55 0.19 6.44
C VAL A 142 -22.04 -0.04 6.57
N TYR A 143 -21.41 0.64 7.53
CA TYR A 143 -19.99 0.44 7.81
C TYR A 143 -19.72 -0.95 8.39
N ILE A 144 -18.62 -1.55 7.95
CA ILE A 144 -18.10 -2.81 8.47
C ILE A 144 -16.70 -2.57 9.05
N ILE A 145 -16.31 -3.34 10.07
CA ILE A 145 -14.96 -3.29 10.64
C ILE A 145 -14.28 -4.63 10.42
N ASP A 146 -13.07 -4.59 9.85
CA ASP A 146 -12.22 -5.76 9.64
C ASP A 146 -11.33 -5.98 10.87
N SER A 147 -11.50 -7.12 11.56
CA SER A 147 -10.71 -7.43 12.74
C SER A 147 -9.28 -7.86 12.42
N ASP A 148 -8.94 -8.20 11.17
CA ASP A 148 -7.57 -8.56 10.79
C ASP A 148 -6.65 -7.34 10.69
N THR A 149 -7.18 -6.25 10.15
CA THR A 149 -6.42 -5.01 9.86
C THR A 149 -6.78 -3.84 10.75
N GLY A 150 -7.89 -3.93 11.49
CA GLY A 150 -8.44 -2.84 12.28
C GLY A 150 -9.12 -1.76 11.45
N GLY A 151 -9.07 -1.83 10.11
CA GLY A 151 -9.62 -0.82 9.23
C GLY A 151 -11.16 -0.81 9.21
N SER A 152 -11.76 0.35 8.93
CA SER A 152 -13.13 0.37 8.40
C SER A 152 -13.07 -0.28 7.02
N GLY A 153 -13.73 -1.41 6.83
CA GLY A 153 -14.09 -1.80 5.48
C GLY A 153 -15.04 -0.73 4.91
N ASN A 154 -14.93 -0.47 3.60
CA ASN A 154 -15.86 0.42 2.89
C ASN A 154 -17.31 0.05 3.22
N ALA A 155 -18.20 1.03 3.31
CA ALA A 155 -19.61 0.78 3.58
C ALA A 155 -20.18 -0.25 2.59
N GLN A 156 -20.75 -1.34 3.11
CA GLN A 156 -21.24 -2.46 2.32
C GLN A 156 -22.76 -2.41 2.16
N PRO A 157 -23.33 -2.96 1.07
CA PRO A 157 -24.78 -3.09 0.92
C PRO A 157 -25.38 -3.88 2.08
N LYS A 158 -26.49 -3.42 2.66
CA LYS A 158 -27.22 -4.08 3.78
C LYS A 158 -27.60 -5.54 3.51
N THR A 159 -27.62 -5.94 2.23
CA THR A 159 -27.90 -7.30 1.75
C THR A 159 -26.69 -8.23 1.75
N GLY A 160 -25.48 -7.73 1.98
CA GLY A 160 -24.27 -8.56 2.10
C GLY A 160 -24.29 -9.42 3.37
N SER A 161 -23.40 -10.41 3.47
CA SER A 161 -23.34 -11.30 4.64
C SER A 161 -22.03 -11.15 5.40
N TRP A 162 -22.09 -10.61 6.61
CA TRP A 162 -20.93 -10.35 7.46
C TRP A 162 -21.15 -10.87 8.88
N SER A 163 -20.05 -10.98 9.63
CA SER A 163 -20.04 -11.53 10.99
C SER A 163 -20.66 -10.56 12.00
N VAL A 164 -21.09 -11.12 13.13
CA VAL A 164 -21.79 -10.37 14.17
C VAL A 164 -21.13 -10.62 15.52
N ARG A 165 -20.89 -9.54 16.26
CA ARG A 165 -20.44 -9.54 17.65
C ARG A 165 -21.37 -8.63 18.43
N LEU A 166 -21.82 -9.07 19.59
CA LEU A 166 -22.83 -8.35 20.36
C LEU A 166 -22.18 -7.49 21.44
N VAL A 167 -22.82 -6.36 21.71
CA VAL A 167 -22.46 -5.44 22.79
C VAL A 167 -23.69 -5.09 23.61
N ARG A 168 -23.51 -4.79 24.89
CA ARG A 168 -24.53 -4.29 25.81
C ARG A 168 -23.94 -3.27 26.78
N GLY A 169 -24.81 -2.64 27.56
CA GLY A 169 -24.40 -1.65 28.57
C GLY A 169 -23.84 -0.34 28.00
N GLY A 170 -23.11 0.38 28.85
CA GLY A 170 -22.62 1.74 28.63
C GLY A 170 -23.58 2.83 29.15
N ASP A 171 -23.03 3.95 29.64
CA ASP A 171 -23.86 5.13 29.97
C ASP A 171 -24.64 5.53 28.72
N ALA A 172 -25.97 5.69 28.90
CA ALA A 172 -27.01 5.90 27.88
C ALA A 172 -26.46 6.34 26.53
N TRP A 173 -26.72 5.55 25.46
CA TRP A 173 -26.71 5.77 23.99
C TRP A 173 -25.94 6.98 23.38
N SER A 174 -25.92 8.10 24.07
CA SER A 174 -25.09 9.28 23.88
C SER A 174 -23.58 9.09 24.09
N SER A 175 -23.07 8.33 25.05
CA SER A 175 -21.60 8.35 25.38
C SER A 175 -20.69 7.88 24.24
N PHE A 176 -21.18 6.99 23.38
CA PHE A 176 -20.49 6.50 22.18
C PHE A 176 -20.83 7.24 20.88
N ASN A 177 -21.85 8.10 20.88
CA ASN A 177 -22.00 9.14 19.86
C ASN A 177 -21.37 10.48 20.31
N ALA A 178 -20.97 10.57 21.58
CA ALA A 178 -20.46 11.78 22.24
C ALA A 178 -18.93 11.86 22.27
N ALA A 179 -18.20 11.03 21.53
CA ALA A 179 -16.89 11.46 21.07
C ALA A 179 -17.01 12.45 19.91
N GLY A 180 -18.17 12.56 19.26
CA GLY A 180 -18.33 13.29 17.99
C GLY A 180 -17.54 12.58 16.88
N GLN A 181 -18.12 12.45 15.70
CA GLN A 181 -17.28 12.13 14.55
C GLN A 181 -16.48 13.39 14.24
N PRO A 182 -15.14 13.33 14.09
CA PRO A 182 -14.40 14.54 13.76
C PRO A 182 -14.97 15.17 12.49
N ASP A 183 -14.85 16.48 12.38
CA ASP A 183 -15.20 17.18 11.15
C ASP A 183 -14.39 16.61 9.98
N PRO A 184 -14.91 16.63 8.74
CA PRO A 184 -14.14 16.19 7.59
C PRO A 184 -12.80 16.92 7.50
N PHE A 185 -11.73 16.14 7.36
CA PHE A 185 -10.38 16.62 7.10
C PHE A 185 -9.86 15.96 5.82
N ALA A 186 -8.90 16.61 5.18
CA ALA A 186 -8.25 16.14 3.97
C ALA A 186 -6.81 16.63 3.94
N PHE A 187 -5.98 15.96 3.16
CA PHE A 187 -4.64 16.41 2.84
C PHE A 187 -4.53 16.82 1.37
N ALA A 188 -3.68 17.79 1.06
CA ALA A 188 -3.33 18.14 -0.30
C ALA A 188 -2.33 17.12 -0.88
N ASP A 189 -2.61 16.63 -2.08
CA ASP A 189 -1.71 15.74 -2.80
C ASP A 189 -0.41 16.49 -3.17
N GLN A 190 0.74 15.83 -2.96
CA GLN A 190 2.04 16.34 -3.36
C GLN A 190 2.47 15.70 -4.68
N LEU A 191 2.47 16.48 -5.75
CA LEU A 191 2.83 16.00 -7.08
C LEU A 191 4.27 16.38 -7.42
N ALA A 192 4.91 15.56 -8.24
CA ALA A 192 6.27 15.76 -8.73
C ALA A 192 7.29 15.97 -7.59
N VAL A 193 7.27 15.08 -6.59
CA VAL A 193 8.26 15.07 -5.51
C VAL A 193 9.50 14.23 -5.86
N PRO A 194 10.68 14.52 -5.31
CA PRO A 194 11.85 13.65 -5.43
C PRO A 194 11.58 12.21 -4.96
N VAL A 195 12.33 11.25 -5.50
CA VAL A 195 12.32 9.85 -5.02
C VAL A 195 13.06 9.73 -3.67
N ASP A 196 12.68 8.73 -2.87
CA ASP A 196 13.31 8.36 -1.58
C ASP A 196 13.40 9.50 -0.54
N GLU A 197 12.56 10.52 -0.64
CA GLU A 197 12.58 11.69 0.24
C GLU A 197 11.49 11.61 1.32
N LEU A 198 11.78 12.07 2.54
CA LEU A 198 10.75 12.25 3.56
C LEU A 198 9.76 13.32 3.12
N ARG A 199 8.49 12.96 3.03
CA ARG A 199 7.38 13.86 2.71
C ARG A 199 6.55 14.11 3.97
N LEU A 200 6.23 15.38 4.19
CA LEU A 200 5.37 15.84 5.28
C LEU A 200 4.11 16.46 4.67
N SER A 201 2.94 16.14 5.22
CA SER A 201 1.70 16.84 4.89
C SER A 201 1.69 18.25 5.49
N GLU A 202 0.71 19.06 5.12
CA GLU A 202 0.27 20.17 5.95
C GLU A 202 -0.31 19.68 7.28
N THR A 203 -0.39 20.58 8.26
CA THR A 203 -0.96 20.30 9.56
C THR A 203 -2.47 20.52 9.52
N ILE A 204 -3.24 19.50 9.93
CA ILE A 204 -4.67 19.63 10.18
C ILE A 204 -4.92 19.93 11.67
N THR A 205 -6.03 20.59 11.97
CA THR A 205 -6.53 20.71 13.34
C THR A 205 -7.73 19.79 13.50
N VAL A 206 -7.71 18.94 14.51
CA VAL A 206 -8.81 18.03 14.85
C VAL A 206 -9.97 18.87 15.39
N SER A 207 -11.13 18.82 14.75
CA SER A 207 -12.35 19.49 15.20
C SER A 207 -13.55 18.53 15.21
N GLY A 208 -14.68 18.93 15.80
CA GLY A 208 -15.92 18.13 15.82
C GLY A 208 -15.96 17.03 16.88
N LEU A 209 -14.92 16.90 17.72
CA LEU A 209 -14.89 15.91 18.79
C LEU A 209 -15.62 16.43 20.04
N ASN A 210 -16.57 15.65 20.52
CA ASN A 210 -17.29 15.82 21.79
C ASN A 210 -16.56 15.11 22.97
N GLY A 211 -15.48 14.38 22.68
CA GLY A 211 -14.63 13.70 23.66
C GLY A 211 -13.33 13.19 23.03
N PRO A 212 -12.34 12.81 23.85
CA PRO A 212 -11.07 12.29 23.35
C PRO A 212 -11.23 10.98 22.58
N THR A 213 -10.52 10.85 21.47
CA THR A 213 -10.49 9.65 20.62
C THR A 213 -9.05 9.24 20.30
N GLN A 214 -8.87 8.29 19.39
CA GLN A 214 -7.55 7.86 18.91
C GLN A 214 -7.32 8.31 17.48
N ALA A 215 -6.07 8.64 17.18
CA ALA A 215 -5.54 8.76 15.84
C ALA A 215 -4.52 7.65 15.56
N SER A 216 -4.51 7.12 14.34
CA SER A 216 -3.55 6.12 13.87
C SER A 216 -3.28 6.30 12.38
N VAL A 217 -2.16 5.76 11.89
CA VAL A 217 -1.83 5.79 10.46
C VAL A 217 -1.60 4.39 9.91
N ILE A 218 -1.98 4.21 8.64
CA ILE A 218 -1.69 3.01 7.85
C ILE A 218 -1.03 3.47 6.54
N GLY A 219 0.06 2.84 6.13
CA GLY A 219 0.74 3.19 4.89
C GLY A 219 2.02 2.38 4.67
N GLU A 220 2.74 2.73 3.61
CA GLU A 220 4.02 2.09 3.26
C GLU A 220 5.18 2.59 4.14
N SER A 221 6.43 2.47 3.63
CA SER A 221 7.64 2.85 4.35
C SER A 221 7.60 4.29 4.87
N GLY A 222 7.91 4.46 6.15
CA GLY A 222 7.97 5.76 6.81
C GLY A 222 6.62 6.34 7.24
N ALA A 223 5.51 5.63 7.03
CA ALA A 223 4.18 6.06 7.47
C ALA A 223 4.15 6.34 8.99
N ALA A 224 3.98 7.61 9.34
CA ALA A 224 3.92 8.09 10.72
C ALA A 224 3.11 9.39 10.79
N PHE A 225 2.74 9.82 12.00
CA PHE A 225 2.19 11.15 12.24
C PHE A 225 2.77 11.75 13.52
N ALA A 226 2.80 13.08 13.55
CA ALA A 226 3.17 13.87 14.72
C ALA A 226 1.92 14.57 15.27
N LEU A 227 1.69 14.41 16.57
CA LEU A 227 0.66 15.14 17.32
C LEU A 227 1.28 16.37 17.99
N ASN A 228 0.69 17.54 17.77
CA ASN A 228 1.08 18.83 18.37
C ASN A 228 2.58 19.16 18.21
N GLY A 229 3.16 18.83 17.05
CA GLY A 229 4.58 19.05 16.76
C GLY A 229 5.55 18.12 17.52
N GLY A 230 5.03 17.07 18.16
CA GLY A 230 5.83 16.02 18.78
C GLY A 230 6.61 15.17 17.76
N THR A 231 7.39 14.23 18.26
CA THR A 231 8.14 13.30 17.40
C THR A 231 7.17 12.43 16.58
N PRO A 232 7.32 12.35 15.26
CA PRO A 232 6.50 11.48 14.42
C PRO A 232 6.62 10.01 14.86
N GLY A 233 5.48 9.32 14.93
CA GLY A 233 5.41 7.89 15.22
C GLY A 233 4.28 7.21 14.48
N SER A 234 4.37 5.89 14.31
CA SER A 234 3.30 5.07 13.73
C SER A 234 2.35 4.49 14.79
N ALA A 235 2.74 4.56 16.07
CA ALA A 235 1.90 4.12 17.17
C ALA A 235 0.66 5.02 17.29
N PRO A 236 -0.53 4.45 17.56
CA PRO A 236 -1.72 5.23 17.82
C PRO A 236 -1.52 6.21 18.97
N GLN A 237 -2.12 7.39 18.86
CA GLN A 237 -2.05 8.43 19.87
C GLN A 237 -3.45 8.89 20.24
N ARG A 238 -3.62 9.26 21.51
CA ARG A 238 -4.86 9.85 22.00
C ARG A 238 -4.95 11.29 21.51
N VAL A 239 -6.07 11.67 20.92
CA VAL A 239 -6.30 13.00 20.34
C VAL A 239 -7.58 13.62 20.87
N ASN A 240 -7.57 14.94 20.98
CA ASN A 240 -8.64 15.78 21.49
C ASN A 240 -9.01 16.85 20.46
N ASN A 241 -10.17 17.47 20.67
CA ASN A 241 -10.56 18.64 19.89
C ASN A 241 -9.53 19.77 20.04
N GLY A 242 -9.06 20.32 18.93
CA GLY A 242 -8.02 21.37 18.87
C GLY A 242 -6.59 20.84 18.70
N ASP A 243 -6.36 19.53 18.81
CA ASP A 243 -5.03 18.96 18.55
C ASP A 243 -4.63 19.11 17.08
N GLN A 244 -3.35 19.27 16.82
CA GLN A 244 -2.77 19.41 15.49
C GLN A 244 -2.08 18.13 15.07
N ILE A 245 -2.32 17.68 13.83
CA ILE A 245 -1.70 16.47 13.28
C ILE A 245 -1.01 16.78 11.96
N GLN A 246 0.24 16.31 11.82
CA GLN A 246 0.98 16.26 10.57
C GLN A 246 1.33 14.81 10.24
N VAL A 247 1.03 14.36 9.03
CA VAL A 247 1.31 13.01 8.54
C VAL A 247 2.61 13.02 7.74
N GLN A 248 3.33 11.90 7.74
CA GLN A 248 4.54 11.73 6.95
C GLN A 248 4.65 10.33 6.33
N HIS A 249 5.44 10.23 5.26
CA HIS A 249 5.96 8.98 4.69
C HIS A 249 7.25 9.23 3.90
N GLN A 250 7.91 8.17 3.44
CA GLN A 250 8.93 8.27 2.40
C GLN A 250 8.28 8.21 1.02
N SER A 251 8.66 9.10 0.08
CA SER A 251 8.22 9.00 -1.31
C SER A 251 8.79 7.76 -1.98
N ALA A 252 8.16 7.32 -3.08
CA ALA A 252 8.57 6.10 -3.77
C ALA A 252 10.03 6.17 -4.27
N SER A 253 10.67 5.01 -4.41
CA SER A 253 12.00 4.87 -5.00
C SER A 253 12.00 4.87 -6.54
N THR A 254 10.81 4.79 -7.15
CA THR A 254 10.59 4.81 -8.59
C THR A 254 9.86 6.06 -9.02
N THR A 255 10.04 6.46 -10.28
CA THR A 255 9.37 7.62 -10.91
C THR A 255 7.88 7.36 -11.13
N SER A 256 7.09 8.44 -11.30
CA SER A 256 5.65 8.37 -11.60
C SER A 256 4.85 7.46 -10.64
N THR A 257 5.33 7.28 -9.42
CA THR A 257 4.79 6.31 -8.45
C THR A 257 4.21 7.07 -7.26
N THR A 258 3.01 6.67 -6.84
CA THR A 258 2.29 7.32 -5.74
C THR A 258 2.39 6.49 -4.47
N VAL A 259 2.85 7.11 -3.37
CA VAL A 259 2.77 6.55 -2.01
C VAL A 259 1.59 7.17 -1.29
N VAL A 260 0.85 6.35 -0.52
CA VAL A 260 -0.33 6.75 0.24
C VAL A 260 -0.15 6.42 1.71
N THR A 261 -0.54 7.36 2.58
CA THR A 261 -0.67 7.13 4.02
C THR A 261 -2.03 7.60 4.47
N THR A 262 -2.79 6.71 5.09
CA THR A 262 -4.14 6.98 5.59
C THR A 262 -4.08 7.27 7.07
N LEU A 263 -4.50 8.47 7.45
CA LEU A 263 -4.72 8.85 8.86
C LEU A 263 -6.17 8.53 9.23
N HIS A 264 -6.35 7.81 10.32
CA HIS A 264 -7.64 7.52 10.94
C HIS A 264 -7.79 8.34 12.22
N ILE A 265 -8.96 8.95 12.45
CA ILE A 265 -9.32 9.64 13.69
C ILE A 265 -10.78 9.35 14.01
N GLY A 266 -11.07 8.71 15.15
CA GLY A 266 -12.45 8.58 15.66
C GLY A 266 -13.49 8.07 14.65
N GLY A 267 -13.08 7.27 13.66
CA GLY A 267 -13.93 6.75 12.59
C GLY A 267 -14.05 7.58 11.31
N ARG A 268 -13.27 8.66 11.13
CA ARG A 268 -12.98 9.23 9.81
C ARG A 268 -11.55 8.93 9.39
N SER A 269 -11.35 8.96 8.08
CA SER A 269 -10.05 8.73 7.47
C SER A 269 -9.79 9.75 6.39
N ALA A 270 -8.53 10.16 6.23
CA ALA A 270 -8.07 10.89 5.07
C ALA A 270 -6.71 10.38 4.62
N GLU A 271 -6.45 10.47 3.33
CA GLU A 271 -5.22 10.02 2.71
C GLU A 271 -4.30 11.20 2.46
N PHE A 272 -3.03 11.04 2.82
CA PHE A 272 -1.93 11.87 2.38
C PHE A 272 -1.19 11.14 1.26
N ARG A 273 -1.09 11.78 0.08
CA ARG A 273 -0.52 11.18 -1.13
C ARG A 273 0.68 11.99 -1.60
N SER A 274 1.75 11.29 -1.97
CA SER A 274 2.85 11.90 -2.74
C SER A 274 3.14 11.09 -4.00
N THR A 275 3.31 11.78 -5.12
CA THR A 275 3.63 11.18 -6.42
C THR A 275 4.99 11.68 -6.90
N THR A 276 5.90 10.77 -7.15
CA THR A 276 7.26 11.10 -7.56
C THR A 276 7.31 11.75 -8.95
N ILE A 277 8.36 12.56 -9.18
CA ILE A 277 8.63 13.22 -10.47
C ILE A 277 8.60 12.18 -11.59
N PRO A 278 7.94 12.44 -12.73
CA PRO A 278 8.02 11.59 -13.91
C PRO A 278 9.47 11.48 -14.40
N GLY A 279 9.88 10.26 -14.75
CA GLY A 279 11.16 10.06 -15.40
C GLY A 279 11.11 10.55 -16.84
N GLN A 280 12.24 11.03 -17.36
CA GLN A 280 12.35 11.55 -18.72
C GLN A 280 13.04 10.54 -19.61
N ARG A 281 12.56 10.41 -20.84
CA ARG A 281 13.13 9.51 -21.84
C ARG A 281 14.15 10.25 -22.68
N ILE A 282 15.16 9.50 -23.12
CA ILE A 282 16.20 9.98 -24.01
C ILE A 282 15.92 9.48 -25.41
N GLY A 283 15.95 10.38 -26.39
CA GLY A 283 15.63 10.07 -27.77
C GLY A 283 16.20 11.11 -28.72
N GLY A 284 15.90 10.91 -29.99
CA GLY A 284 16.53 11.65 -31.05
C GLY A 284 16.09 11.20 -32.44
N SER A 285 16.91 11.53 -33.43
CA SER A 285 16.69 11.11 -34.82
C SER A 285 17.95 10.53 -35.46
N VAL A 286 17.75 9.55 -36.35
CA VAL A 286 18.79 8.92 -37.16
C VAL A 286 18.59 9.33 -38.61
N SER A 287 19.67 9.75 -39.27
CA SER A 287 19.71 10.13 -40.67
C SER A 287 20.89 9.48 -41.42
N GLY A 288 20.73 9.26 -42.72
CA GLY A 288 21.76 8.67 -43.59
C GLY A 288 21.99 7.16 -43.43
N LEU A 289 21.18 6.45 -42.64
CA LEU A 289 21.28 5.00 -42.47
C LEU A 289 20.83 4.27 -43.74
N LEU A 290 21.74 3.49 -44.31
CA LEU A 290 21.57 2.63 -45.48
C LEU A 290 21.96 1.17 -45.17
N GLY A 291 22.93 0.97 -44.28
CA GLY A 291 23.34 -0.34 -43.77
C GLY A 291 22.42 -0.86 -42.68
N SER A 292 22.74 -2.06 -42.18
CA SER A 292 21.98 -2.75 -41.15
C SER A 292 22.83 -3.03 -39.91
N GLY A 293 22.19 -3.23 -38.76
CA GLY A 293 22.88 -3.58 -37.51
C GLY A 293 23.41 -2.40 -36.68
N LEU A 294 22.95 -1.17 -36.94
CA LEU A 294 23.21 -0.04 -36.05
C LEU A 294 22.63 -0.34 -34.66
N VAL A 295 23.44 -0.16 -33.62
CA VAL A 295 22.98 -0.22 -32.22
C VAL A 295 23.48 1.02 -31.49
N LEU A 296 22.55 1.76 -30.88
CA LEU A 296 22.85 2.85 -29.96
C LEU A 296 22.86 2.35 -28.53
N ARG A 297 23.64 2.98 -27.65
CA ARG A 297 23.75 2.63 -26.24
C ARG A 297 23.58 3.85 -25.35
N LEU A 298 22.67 3.76 -24.38
CA LEU A 298 22.44 4.76 -23.34
C LEU A 298 23.18 4.37 -22.05
N ASN A 299 23.99 5.28 -21.52
CA ASN A 299 24.68 5.21 -20.23
C ASN A 299 25.48 3.91 -19.98
N GLY A 300 25.88 3.22 -21.05
CA GLY A 300 26.62 1.97 -20.94
C GLY A 300 25.76 0.72 -20.71
N THR A 301 24.44 0.86 -20.52
CA THR A 301 23.58 -0.21 -19.98
C THR A 301 22.44 -0.63 -20.90
N GLU A 302 21.77 0.30 -21.59
CA GLU A 302 20.64 -0.03 -22.47
C GLU A 302 21.08 0.04 -23.94
N ASP A 303 20.82 -1.04 -24.68
CA ASP A 303 21.11 -1.16 -26.10
C ASP A 303 19.82 -1.03 -26.93
N LEU A 304 19.83 -0.14 -27.93
CA LEU A 304 18.71 0.12 -28.82
C LEU A 304 19.10 -0.14 -30.28
N PRO A 305 18.65 -1.26 -30.87
CA PRO A 305 18.84 -1.52 -32.30
C PRO A 305 18.04 -0.53 -33.17
N ILE A 306 18.68 0.02 -34.20
CA ILE A 306 18.06 0.96 -35.15
C ILE A 306 17.97 0.30 -36.52
N ALA A 307 16.75 0.17 -37.03
CA ALA A 307 16.48 -0.51 -38.30
C ALA A 307 16.37 0.43 -39.51
N ALA A 308 16.07 1.72 -39.28
CA ALA A 308 15.83 2.69 -40.35
C ALA A 308 16.08 4.12 -39.85
N ASN A 309 16.13 5.06 -40.80
CA ASN A 309 16.09 6.50 -40.50
C ASN A 309 14.77 6.87 -39.81
N GLY A 310 14.80 7.91 -38.98
CA GLY A 310 13.63 8.40 -38.24
C GLY A 310 13.91 8.63 -36.77
N SER A 311 12.85 8.85 -35.99
CA SER A 311 12.94 9.06 -34.55
C SER A 311 13.26 7.77 -33.79
N PHE A 312 14.03 7.89 -32.71
CA PHE A 312 14.25 6.81 -31.74
C PHE A 312 14.05 7.33 -30.32
N GLN A 313 13.75 6.42 -29.40
CA GLN A 313 13.65 6.72 -27.97
C GLN A 313 14.04 5.47 -27.17
N PHE A 314 14.85 5.67 -26.13
CA PHE A 314 15.20 4.63 -25.16
C PHE A 314 14.05 4.36 -24.19
N SER A 315 14.01 3.13 -23.65
CA SER A 315 12.96 2.70 -22.74
C SER A 315 13.23 3.08 -21.29
N THR A 316 14.51 3.21 -20.90
CA THR A 316 14.93 3.66 -19.57
C THR A 316 14.54 5.12 -19.34
N GLU A 317 13.85 5.37 -18.24
CA GLU A 317 13.55 6.72 -17.78
C GLU A 317 14.65 7.20 -16.82
N LEU A 318 15.11 8.43 -17.03
CA LEU A 318 16.14 9.07 -16.21
C LEU A 318 15.56 10.28 -15.46
N LEU A 319 16.04 10.51 -14.24
CA LEU A 319 15.62 11.65 -13.43
C LEU A 319 16.21 12.96 -13.98
N SER A 320 15.46 14.05 -13.86
CA SER A 320 15.97 15.39 -14.20
C SER A 320 17.24 15.72 -13.40
N GLY A 321 18.21 16.34 -14.05
CA GLY A 321 19.52 16.67 -13.48
C GLY A 321 20.51 15.49 -13.44
N THR A 322 20.12 14.28 -13.86
CA THR A 322 21.09 13.19 -14.07
C THR A 322 21.83 13.34 -15.39
N ASN A 323 23.03 12.78 -15.48
CA ASN A 323 23.78 12.75 -16.74
C ASN A 323 23.25 11.64 -17.65
N TYR A 324 23.17 11.94 -18.95
CA TYR A 324 22.99 10.93 -19.98
C TYR A 324 24.13 10.99 -21.00
N VAL A 325 24.44 9.84 -21.59
CA VAL A 325 25.38 9.67 -22.70
C VAL A 325 24.84 8.60 -23.65
N VAL A 326 24.64 8.98 -24.91
CA VAL A 326 24.26 8.13 -26.03
C VAL A 326 25.50 7.91 -26.90
N THR A 327 25.80 6.65 -27.19
CA THR A 327 26.96 6.25 -28.01
C THR A 327 26.54 5.28 -29.11
N VAL A 328 27.34 5.20 -30.18
CA VAL A 328 27.22 4.08 -31.12
C VAL A 328 27.94 2.87 -30.54
N LEU A 329 27.18 1.80 -30.27
CA LEU A 329 27.75 0.52 -29.86
C LEU A 329 28.23 -0.29 -31.06
N THR A 330 27.39 -0.40 -32.08
CA THR A 330 27.67 -1.18 -33.30
C THR A 330 27.43 -0.32 -34.51
N GLN A 331 28.44 -0.19 -35.37
CA GLN A 331 28.32 0.52 -36.65
C GLN A 331 27.57 -0.34 -37.69
N PRO A 332 26.83 0.28 -38.63
CA PRO A 332 26.09 -0.47 -39.64
C PRO A 332 27.02 -1.22 -40.60
N ALA A 333 26.59 -2.42 -40.98
CA ALA A 333 27.21 -3.25 -42.00
C ALA A 333 26.31 -3.37 -43.24
N MET A 334 26.96 -3.55 -44.40
CA MET A 334 26.33 -3.81 -45.70
C MET A 334 25.22 -2.81 -46.11
N PRO A 335 25.58 -1.61 -46.64
CA PRO A 335 26.94 -1.08 -46.78
C PRO A 335 27.57 -0.71 -45.44
N ALA A 336 28.91 -0.75 -45.37
CA ALA A 336 29.63 -0.27 -44.19
C ALA A 336 29.42 1.25 -44.05
N GLN A 337 29.00 1.69 -42.87
CA GLN A 337 28.81 3.10 -42.56
C GLN A 337 29.50 3.48 -41.26
N ALA A 338 29.84 4.76 -41.13
CA ALA A 338 30.22 5.39 -39.88
C ALA A 338 29.08 6.32 -39.46
N CYS A 339 28.43 6.00 -38.36
CA CYS A 339 27.45 6.84 -37.68
C CYS A 339 28.13 7.57 -36.52
N GLU A 340 27.86 8.86 -36.40
CA GLU A 340 28.32 9.73 -35.32
C GLU A 340 27.11 10.26 -34.54
N VAL A 341 27.24 10.33 -33.21
CA VAL A 341 26.23 10.94 -32.34
C VAL A 341 26.61 12.39 -32.07
N ILE A 342 25.67 13.31 -32.34
CA ILE A 342 25.76 14.73 -32.06
C ILE A 342 24.74 15.06 -30.97
N ASP A 343 25.12 15.93 -30.03
CA ASP A 343 24.34 16.28 -28.84
C ASP A 343 23.92 15.04 -28.00
N GLY A 344 24.76 14.00 -28.06
CA GLY A 344 24.53 12.72 -27.41
C GLY A 344 24.75 12.71 -25.91
N SER A 345 25.13 13.81 -25.27
CA SER A 345 25.36 13.85 -23.82
C SER A 345 24.97 15.17 -23.19
N GLY A 346 24.57 15.11 -21.91
CA GLY A 346 24.13 16.28 -21.17
C GLY A 346 23.44 15.92 -19.87
N LEU A 347 22.82 16.93 -19.26
CA LEU A 347 21.91 16.76 -18.13
C LEU A 347 20.48 16.57 -18.66
N VAL A 348 19.73 15.66 -18.04
CA VAL A 348 18.32 15.44 -18.35
C VAL A 348 17.51 16.66 -17.89
N PRO A 349 16.73 17.33 -18.77
CA PRO A 349 15.91 18.49 -18.39
C PRO A 349 14.65 18.06 -17.63
N ALA A 350 13.70 18.97 -17.41
CA ALA A 350 12.40 18.65 -16.80
C ALA A 350 11.39 18.04 -17.83
N GLY A 351 11.90 17.53 -18.95
CA GLY A 351 11.16 17.00 -20.09
C GLY A 351 12.00 15.94 -20.82
N ASP A 352 11.38 15.20 -21.75
CA ASP A 352 12.08 14.23 -22.59
C ASP A 352 13.17 14.91 -23.43
N VAL A 353 14.33 14.26 -23.53
CA VAL A 353 15.38 14.63 -24.48
C VAL A 353 15.01 14.03 -25.83
N SER A 354 14.95 14.85 -26.88
CA SER A 354 14.50 14.41 -28.23
C SER A 354 15.36 14.97 -29.37
N ASP A 355 16.43 15.67 -29.03
CA ASP A 355 17.31 16.42 -29.93
C ASP A 355 18.63 15.72 -30.21
N VAL A 356 18.87 14.51 -29.68
CA VAL A 356 20.05 13.70 -30.04
C VAL A 356 20.02 13.40 -31.55
N GLN A 357 21.11 13.70 -32.26
CA GLN A 357 21.21 13.43 -33.69
C GLN A 357 22.21 12.31 -33.95
N VAL A 358 21.85 11.40 -34.85
CA VAL A 358 22.74 10.33 -35.32
C VAL A 358 22.87 10.42 -36.83
N ASN A 359 24.06 10.79 -37.29
CA ASN A 359 24.33 10.99 -38.71
C ASN A 359 25.24 9.88 -39.24
N CYS A 360 24.73 9.09 -40.19
CA CYS A 360 25.44 7.97 -40.80
C CYS A 360 25.94 8.32 -42.19
N GLN A 361 27.21 8.02 -42.47
CA GLN A 361 27.83 8.19 -43.77
C GLN A 361 28.43 6.87 -44.26
N THR A 362 28.25 6.56 -45.54
CA THR A 362 28.89 5.38 -46.16
C THR A 362 30.40 5.53 -46.16
N VAL A 363 31.10 4.54 -45.62
CA VAL A 363 32.56 4.50 -45.66
C VAL A 363 32.99 4.24 -47.10
N GLN A 364 33.79 5.16 -47.65
CA GLN A 364 34.35 5.03 -48.99
C GLN A 364 35.69 4.30 -48.93
N PHE A 365 35.88 3.34 -49.82
CA PHE A 365 37.13 2.61 -49.98
C PHE A 365 37.76 2.94 -51.33
N SER A 366 39.06 3.20 -51.35
CA SER A 366 39.81 3.32 -52.60
C SER A 366 40.03 1.94 -53.20
N ILE A 367 39.62 1.76 -54.45
CA ILE A 367 39.84 0.53 -55.22
C ILE A 367 40.97 0.78 -56.19
N GLY A 368 42.01 -0.06 -56.15
CA GLY A 368 43.18 0.07 -57.01
C GLY A 368 43.91 -1.26 -57.18
N GLY A 369 44.84 -1.30 -58.13
CA GLY A 369 45.66 -2.46 -58.42
C GLY A 369 46.84 -2.11 -59.34
N SER A 370 47.70 -3.07 -59.60
CA SER A 370 48.80 -2.95 -60.56
C SER A 370 48.47 -3.67 -61.86
N VAL A 371 48.83 -3.05 -62.99
CA VAL A 371 48.76 -3.67 -64.32
C VAL A 371 50.18 -4.09 -64.70
N SER A 372 50.38 -5.35 -65.06
CA SER A 372 51.65 -5.88 -65.52
C SER A 372 51.50 -6.64 -66.84
N GLY A 373 52.58 -6.71 -67.63
CA GLY A 373 52.59 -7.47 -68.90
C GLY A 373 51.82 -6.85 -70.07
N LEU A 374 51.49 -5.56 -70.02
CA LEU A 374 50.79 -4.88 -71.12
C LEU A 374 51.72 -4.64 -72.32
N LEU A 375 51.48 -5.33 -73.43
CA LEU A 375 52.24 -5.19 -74.69
C LEU A 375 51.55 -4.27 -75.73
N GLY A 376 50.30 -3.87 -75.47
CA GLY A 376 49.48 -3.04 -76.37
C GLY A 376 49.13 -1.68 -75.76
N SER A 377 48.36 -0.87 -76.50
CA SER A 377 47.79 0.40 -76.02
C SER A 377 46.26 0.32 -75.92
N GLY A 378 45.64 1.19 -75.10
CA GLY A 378 44.18 1.31 -75.01
C GLY A 378 43.49 0.55 -73.86
N LEU A 379 44.23 0.06 -72.85
CA LEU A 379 43.60 -0.51 -71.64
C LEU A 379 42.84 0.57 -70.87
N VAL A 380 41.55 0.33 -70.62
CA VAL A 380 40.70 1.15 -69.76
C VAL A 380 40.20 0.28 -68.61
N LEU A 381 40.46 0.69 -67.37
CA LEU A 381 39.89 0.06 -66.19
C LEU A 381 38.59 0.78 -65.83
N GLN A 382 37.51 0.03 -65.67
CA GLN A 382 36.22 0.56 -65.22
C GLN A 382 35.94 0.07 -63.81
N ASN A 383 35.65 1.01 -62.90
CA ASN A 383 35.13 0.69 -61.59
C ASN A 383 33.59 0.69 -61.66
N ASN A 384 32.95 -0.37 -61.16
CA ASN A 384 31.48 -0.53 -61.15
C ASN A 384 30.79 -0.39 -62.52
N GLY A 385 31.47 -0.73 -63.63
CA GLY A 385 30.85 -0.83 -64.95
C GLY A 385 30.80 0.46 -65.78
N GLY A 386 31.20 1.61 -65.22
CA GLY A 386 31.33 2.88 -65.96
C GLY A 386 30.02 3.59 -66.28
#